data_AF-A0A7Z7YRR4-F1
#
_entry.id   AF-A0A7Z7YRR4-F1
#
_cell.length_a   1.000
_cell.length_b   1.000
_cell.length_c   1.000
_cell.angle_alpha   90.00
_cell.angle_beta   90.00
_cell.angle_gamma   90.00
#
_symmetry.space_group_name_H-M   'P 1'
#
loop_
_entity.id
_entity.type
_entity.pdbx_description
1 polymer ?
#
loop_
_entity_poly.entity_id
_entity_poly.type
_entity_poly.pdbx_seq_one_letter_code
_entity_poly.pdbx_strand_id
1 'polypeptide(L)'
;VAVKPGVPCGTCEYWKTGKYNLCPDVVFLATPPVDVAFTEYLKHPEDYLFHIPDTLSYEQATLNEPLSVGIQACRRANIQPGSSVVIMGMGPVGLMTVVAAKAFGATQIIVSDMEQNRLDEALKLGATTTINVKD
;
A
#
# COMPACT_ATOMS: atom_id res chain seq x y z
N VAL A 1 -6.22 1.39 16.78
CA VAL A 1 -6.18 2.31 15.62
C VAL A 1 -5.10 1.85 14.65
N ALA A 2 -5.26 2.10 13.35
CA ALA A 2 -4.21 1.98 12.36
C ALA A 2 -3.47 3.32 12.26
N VAL A 3 -2.14 3.27 12.16
CA VAL A 3 -1.29 4.46 12.22
C VAL A 3 -0.76 4.76 10.81
N LYS A 4 -0.97 5.98 10.32
CA LYS A 4 -0.28 6.46 9.12
C LYS A 4 1.07 7.06 9.53
N PRO A 5 2.21 6.49 9.11
CA PRO A 5 3.52 6.84 9.66
C PRO A 5 4.03 8.23 9.28
N GLY A 6 3.54 8.82 8.18
CA GLY A 6 4.01 10.11 7.65
C GLY A 6 3.15 11.29 8.07
N VAL A 7 3.76 12.23 8.80
CA VAL A 7 3.15 13.49 9.25
C VAL A 7 3.75 14.67 8.47
N PRO A 8 3.03 15.24 7.47
CA PRO A 8 3.45 16.44 6.74
C PRO A 8 3.36 17.72 7.60
N CYS A 9 4.04 18.79 7.16
CA CYS A 9 4.13 20.05 7.90
C CYS A 9 2.84 20.91 7.97
N GLY A 10 1.81 20.56 7.21
CA GLY A 10 0.51 21.25 7.23
C GLY A 10 0.45 22.62 6.53
N THR A 11 1.55 23.09 5.93
CA THR A 11 1.63 24.48 5.43
C THR A 11 2.24 24.65 4.04
N CYS A 12 3.00 23.66 3.54
CA CYS A 12 3.68 23.73 2.24
C CYS A 12 2.72 23.63 1.05
N GLU A 13 3.22 23.94 -0.16
CA GLU A 13 2.44 23.87 -1.40
C GLU A 13 1.88 22.46 -1.68
N TYR A 14 2.67 21.42 -1.42
CA TYR A 14 2.23 20.04 -1.59
C TYR A 14 1.07 19.67 -0.66
N TRP A 15 1.08 20.20 0.58
CA TRP A 15 -0.04 20.01 1.49
C TRP A 15 -1.31 20.70 0.97
N LYS A 16 -1.18 21.97 0.57
CA LYS A 16 -2.30 22.78 0.05
C LYS A 16 -2.92 22.20 -1.23
N THR A 17 -2.13 21.51 -2.04
CA THR A 17 -2.58 20.86 -3.30
C THR A 17 -3.01 19.41 -3.11
N GLY A 18 -3.07 18.90 -1.87
CA GLY A 18 -3.47 17.52 -1.56
C GLY A 18 -2.41 16.45 -1.86
N LYS A 19 -1.20 16.86 -2.27
CA LYS A 19 -0.04 15.98 -2.55
C LYS A 19 0.91 15.89 -1.36
N TYR A 20 0.37 15.90 -0.14
CA TYR A 20 1.16 16.03 1.10
C TYR A 20 2.22 14.92 1.27
N ASN A 21 2.12 13.79 0.57
CA ASN A 21 3.15 12.75 0.53
C ASN A 21 4.48 13.22 -0.09
N LEU A 22 4.49 14.40 -0.75
CA LEU A 22 5.66 15.07 -1.30
C LEU A 22 6.16 16.22 -0.41
N CYS A 23 5.60 16.39 0.79
CA CYS A 23 6.04 17.41 1.73
C CYS A 23 7.54 17.26 2.04
N PRO A 24 8.38 18.30 1.85
CA PRO A 24 9.83 18.21 2.09
C PRO A 24 10.15 18.01 3.57
N ASP A 25 9.32 18.56 4.47
CA ASP A 25 9.49 18.50 5.92
C ASP A 25 8.64 17.39 6.56
N VAL A 26 8.32 16.33 5.80
CA VAL A 26 7.55 15.21 6.35
C VAL A 26 8.35 14.48 7.43
N VAL A 27 7.73 14.25 8.58
CA VAL A 27 8.26 13.38 9.63
C VAL A 27 7.68 11.98 9.39
N PHE A 28 8.53 11.02 9.08
CA PHE A 28 8.10 9.66 8.75
C PHE A 28 8.76 8.65 9.71
N LEU A 29 7.94 7.86 10.40
CA LEU A 29 8.43 6.84 11.34
C LEU A 29 9.43 5.90 10.65
N ALA A 30 10.48 5.49 11.36
CA ALA A 30 11.57 4.64 10.84
C ALA A 30 12.44 5.26 9.71
N THR A 31 12.36 6.58 9.50
CA THR A 31 13.28 7.30 8.59
C THR A 31 14.21 8.20 9.41
N PRO A 32 15.55 7.98 9.40
CA PRO A 32 16.47 8.80 10.19
C PRO A 32 16.27 10.31 9.96
N PRO A 33 16.21 11.13 11.03
CA PRO A 33 16.53 10.82 12.43
C PRO A 33 15.33 10.34 13.29
N VAL A 34 14.19 10.00 12.68
CA VAL A 34 12.94 9.65 13.37
C VAL A 34 12.95 8.18 13.81
N ASP A 35 12.54 7.93 15.06
CA ASP A 35 12.45 6.60 15.64
C ASP A 35 11.45 5.67 14.90
N VAL A 36 11.64 4.36 15.10
CA VAL A 36 10.76 3.31 14.60
C VAL A 36 9.49 3.18 15.46
N ALA A 37 8.47 2.51 14.93
CA ALA A 37 7.22 2.22 15.65
C ALA A 37 7.23 0.87 16.41
N PHE A 38 8.37 0.15 16.44
CA PHE A 38 8.48 -1.14 17.13
C PHE A 38 8.74 -0.94 18.62
N THR A 39 7.69 -0.53 19.32
CA THR A 39 7.68 -0.22 20.75
C THR A 39 6.31 -0.54 21.32
N GLU A 40 6.23 -0.79 22.63
CA GLU A 40 4.96 -1.04 23.33
C GLU A 40 4.06 0.22 23.36
N TYR A 41 4.65 1.41 23.30
CA TYR A 41 3.92 2.69 23.35
C TYR A 41 4.45 3.68 22.32
N LEU A 42 3.54 4.27 21.54
CA LEU A 42 3.84 5.26 20.51
C LEU A 42 2.96 6.51 20.70
N LYS A 43 3.58 7.69 20.72
CA LYS A 43 2.87 8.97 20.62
C LYS A 43 2.74 9.35 19.14
N HIS A 44 1.54 9.66 18.68
CA HIS A 44 1.29 10.06 17.29
C HIS A 44 0.12 11.06 17.21
N PRO A 45 0.10 12.00 16.23
CA PRO A 45 -1.01 12.96 16.11
C PRO A 45 -2.32 12.28 15.71
N GLU A 46 -3.43 12.72 16.30
CA GLU A 46 -4.74 12.08 16.15
C GLU A 46 -5.27 12.04 14.71
N ASP A 47 -4.97 13.07 13.91
CA ASP A 47 -5.38 13.17 12.50
C ASP A 47 -4.82 12.05 11.60
N TYR A 48 -3.81 11.33 12.08
CA TYR A 48 -3.14 10.24 11.38
C TYR A 48 -3.43 8.86 12.03
N LEU A 49 -4.39 8.82 12.95
CA LEU A 49 -4.88 7.62 13.60
C LEU A 49 -6.26 7.25 13.04
N PHE A 50 -6.34 6.10 12.38
CA PHE A 50 -7.57 5.61 11.76
C PHE A 50 -8.22 4.56 12.65
N HIS A 51 -9.53 4.66 12.86
CA HIS A 51 -10.29 3.64 13.60
C HIS A 51 -10.18 2.28 12.88
N ILE A 52 -9.92 1.21 13.65
CA ILE A 52 -9.96 -0.16 13.14
C ILE A 52 -11.35 -0.70 13.48
N PRO A 53 -12.20 -1.04 12.49
CA PRO A 53 -13.48 -1.67 12.75
C PRO A 53 -13.33 -3.00 13.50
N ASP A 54 -14.28 -3.33 14.37
CA ASP A 54 -14.28 -4.58 15.16
C ASP A 54 -14.27 -5.85 14.29
N THR A 55 -14.65 -5.72 13.01
CA THR A 55 -14.63 -6.81 12.03
C THR A 55 -13.23 -7.15 11.50
N LEU A 56 -12.20 -6.35 11.80
CA LEU A 56 -10.83 -6.57 11.35
C LEU A 56 -9.93 -6.96 12.52
N SER A 57 -9.12 -8.01 12.33
CA SER A 57 -8.06 -8.33 13.28
C SER A 57 -6.93 -7.30 13.19
N TYR A 58 -6.07 -7.23 14.21
CA TYR A 58 -4.91 -6.35 14.17
C TYR A 58 -3.92 -6.74 13.08
N GLU A 59 -3.73 -8.04 12.81
CA GLU A 59 -2.89 -8.54 11.72
C GLU A 59 -3.41 -8.11 10.33
N GLN A 60 -4.72 -8.03 10.15
CA GLN A 60 -5.29 -7.49 8.91
C GLN A 60 -5.11 -5.98 8.85
N ALA A 61 -5.32 -5.28 9.97
CA ALA A 61 -5.22 -3.83 10.03
C ALA A 61 -3.79 -3.32 9.83
N THR A 62 -2.75 -4.09 10.17
CA THR A 62 -1.35 -3.72 9.90
C THR A 62 -1.03 -3.69 8.40
N LEU A 63 -1.77 -4.44 7.57
CA LEU A 63 -1.63 -4.43 6.11
C LEU A 63 -2.15 -3.14 5.46
N ASN A 64 -2.80 -2.24 6.21
CA ASN A 64 -3.32 -0.99 5.67
C ASN A 64 -2.22 -0.09 5.06
N GLU A 65 -1.02 -0.11 5.61
CA GLU A 65 0.10 0.68 5.08
C GLU A 65 0.51 0.21 3.66
N PRO A 66 0.89 -1.06 3.44
CA PRO A 66 1.25 -1.52 2.10
C PRO A 66 0.04 -1.52 1.14
N LEU A 67 -1.18 -1.70 1.65
CA LEU A 67 -2.39 -1.54 0.84
C LEU A 67 -2.59 -0.11 0.35
N SER A 68 -2.33 0.89 1.20
CA SER A 68 -2.41 2.30 0.81
C SER A 68 -1.40 2.64 -0.29
N VAL A 69 -0.21 2.04 -0.27
CA VAL A 69 0.78 2.15 -1.36
C VAL A 69 0.23 1.55 -2.65
N GLY A 70 -0.35 0.34 -2.61
CA GLY A 70 -0.98 -0.29 -3.77
C GLY A 70 -2.12 0.54 -4.35
N ILE A 71 -2.99 1.10 -3.51
CA ILE A 71 -4.07 2.01 -3.92
C ILE A 71 -3.50 3.26 -4.61
N GLN A 72 -2.46 3.87 -4.04
CA GLN A 72 -1.82 5.05 -4.63
C GLN A 72 -1.20 4.72 -6.00
N ALA A 73 -0.57 3.55 -6.15
CA ALA A 73 -0.05 3.07 -7.43
C ALA A 73 -1.18 2.93 -8.46
N CYS A 74 -2.28 2.29 -8.08
CA CYS A 74 -3.46 2.12 -8.94
C CYS A 74 -4.06 3.47 -9.38
N ARG A 75 -4.20 4.43 -8.46
CA ARG A 75 -4.66 5.79 -8.76
C ARG A 75 -3.74 6.52 -9.73
N ARG A 76 -2.42 6.43 -9.54
CA ARG A 76 -1.43 7.07 -10.42
C ARG A 76 -1.39 6.44 -11.81
N ALA A 77 -1.58 5.12 -11.90
CA ALA A 77 -1.72 4.40 -13.16
C ALA A 77 -3.09 4.61 -13.83
N ASN A 78 -4.00 5.33 -13.16
CA ASN A 78 -5.37 5.57 -13.60
C ASN A 78 -6.11 4.27 -13.98
N ILE A 79 -5.99 3.24 -13.14
CA ILE A 79 -6.73 1.99 -13.33
C ILE A 79 -8.23 2.28 -13.25
N GLN A 80 -8.95 1.83 -14.26
CA GLN A 80 -10.41 1.91 -14.37
C GLN A 80 -11.03 0.51 -14.51
N PRO A 81 -12.33 0.34 -14.27
CA PRO A 81 -13.03 -0.89 -14.58
C PRO A 81 -12.74 -1.38 -16.02
N GLY A 82 -12.37 -2.64 -16.18
CA GLY A 82 -11.99 -3.22 -17.48
C GLY A 82 -10.51 -3.05 -17.86
N SER A 83 -9.68 -2.42 -17.02
CA SER A 83 -8.25 -2.26 -17.31
C SER A 83 -7.50 -3.60 -17.32
N SER A 84 -6.50 -3.68 -18.20
CA SER A 84 -5.45 -4.69 -18.16
C SER A 84 -4.19 -4.10 -17.54
N VAL A 85 -3.63 -4.75 -16.53
CA VAL A 85 -2.45 -4.26 -15.79
C VAL A 85 -1.40 -5.33 -15.63
N VAL A 86 -0.14 -4.90 -15.61
CA VAL A 86 1.01 -5.74 -15.29
C VAL A 86 1.64 -5.26 -13.99
N ILE A 87 1.82 -6.17 -13.02
CA ILE A 87 2.44 -5.89 -11.73
C ILE A 87 3.67 -6.78 -11.59
N MET A 88 4.85 -6.17 -11.45
CA MET A 88 6.12 -6.89 -11.36
C MET A 88 6.59 -6.96 -9.90
N GLY A 89 6.87 -8.17 -9.42
CA GLY A 89 7.29 -8.47 -8.05
C GLY A 89 6.12 -8.68 -7.10
N MET A 90 5.94 -9.90 -6.60
CA MET A 90 4.89 -10.36 -5.67
C MET A 90 5.39 -10.42 -4.21
N GLY A 91 6.14 -9.40 -3.80
CA GLY A 91 6.35 -9.11 -2.37
C GLY A 91 5.10 -8.50 -1.73
N PRO A 92 5.15 -8.10 -0.44
CA PRO A 92 3.98 -7.56 0.27
C PRO A 92 3.27 -6.42 -0.47
N VAL A 93 4.02 -5.44 -0.99
CA VAL A 93 3.46 -4.32 -1.78
C VAL A 93 2.84 -4.79 -3.09
N GLY A 94 3.47 -5.75 -3.78
CA GLY A 94 2.95 -6.30 -5.04
C GLY A 94 1.63 -7.04 -4.84
N LEU A 95 1.56 -7.91 -3.84
CA LEU A 95 0.34 -8.63 -3.47
C LEU A 95 -0.78 -7.66 -3.07
N MET A 96 -0.47 -6.62 -2.30
CA MET A 96 -1.47 -5.59 -1.97
C MET A 96 -1.89 -4.75 -3.18
N THR A 97 -0.99 -4.55 -4.15
CA THR A 97 -1.32 -3.89 -5.42
C THR A 97 -2.25 -4.75 -6.29
N VAL A 98 -2.12 -6.08 -6.26
CA VAL A 98 -3.09 -7.00 -6.90
C VAL A 98 -4.48 -6.82 -6.30
N VAL A 99 -4.58 -6.83 -4.97
CA VAL A 99 -5.85 -6.61 -4.24
C VAL A 99 -6.45 -5.25 -4.62
N ALA A 100 -5.63 -4.19 -4.63
CA ALA A 100 -6.07 -2.86 -5.02
C ALA A 100 -6.53 -2.80 -6.48
N ALA A 101 -5.77 -3.35 -7.42
CA ALA A 101 -6.12 -3.36 -8.85
C ALA A 101 -7.45 -4.08 -9.10
N LYS A 102 -7.67 -5.21 -8.42
CA LYS A 102 -8.95 -5.93 -8.46
C LYS A 102 -10.10 -5.07 -7.92
N ALA A 103 -9.89 -4.40 -6.79
CA ALA A 103 -10.90 -3.53 -6.19
C ALA A 103 -11.24 -2.30 -7.07
N PHE A 104 -10.28 -1.82 -7.88
CA PHE A 104 -10.50 -0.78 -8.89
C PHE A 104 -11.22 -1.29 -10.15
N GLY A 105 -11.47 -2.60 -10.25
CA GLY A 105 -12.21 -3.22 -11.34
C GLY A 105 -11.35 -3.66 -12.54
N ALA A 106 -10.03 -3.77 -12.39
CA ALA A 106 -9.19 -4.36 -13.43
C ALA A 106 -9.67 -5.79 -13.74
N THR A 107 -9.85 -6.11 -15.02
CA THR A 107 -10.35 -7.42 -15.46
C THR A 107 -9.23 -8.36 -15.85
N GLN A 108 -8.03 -7.82 -16.11
CA GLN A 108 -6.83 -8.59 -16.39
C GLN A 108 -5.69 -8.07 -15.53
N ILE A 109 -5.19 -8.91 -14.65
CA ILE A 109 -4.12 -8.60 -13.69
C ILE A 109 -3.02 -9.63 -13.92
N ILE A 110 -2.04 -9.26 -14.75
CA ILE A 110 -0.89 -10.10 -15.06
C ILE A 110 0.19 -9.77 -14.05
N VAL A 111 0.74 -10.79 -13.41
CA VAL A 111 1.79 -10.63 -12.41
C VAL A 111 3.05 -11.40 -12.77
N SER A 112 4.20 -10.89 -12.37
CA SER A 112 5.46 -11.61 -12.49
C SER A 112 6.27 -11.62 -11.19
N ASP A 113 6.96 -12.73 -10.93
CA ASP A 113 7.90 -12.90 -9.81
C ASP A 113 8.88 -14.05 -10.16
N MET A 114 9.89 -14.24 -9.33
CA MET A 114 10.88 -15.32 -9.41
C MET A 114 10.48 -16.54 -8.58
N GLU A 115 9.59 -16.37 -7.60
CA GLU A 115 9.22 -17.40 -6.64
C GLU A 115 7.79 -17.88 -6.86
N GLN A 116 7.64 -19.18 -7.17
CA GLN A 116 6.34 -19.76 -7.54
C GLN A 116 5.30 -19.63 -6.42
N ASN A 117 5.70 -19.80 -5.16
CA ASN A 117 4.79 -19.67 -4.02
C ASN A 117 4.15 -18.27 -3.95
N ARG A 118 4.86 -17.21 -4.33
CA ARG A 118 4.31 -15.84 -4.35
C ARG A 118 3.33 -15.65 -5.51
N LEU A 119 3.60 -16.26 -6.66
CA LEU A 119 2.69 -16.29 -7.79
C LEU A 119 1.38 -17.02 -7.44
N ASP A 120 1.49 -18.14 -6.73
CA ASP A 120 0.32 -18.91 -6.27
C ASP A 120 -0.54 -18.10 -5.29
N GLU A 121 0.08 -17.35 -4.37
CA GLU A 121 -0.65 -16.41 -3.50
C GLU A 121 -1.29 -15.26 -4.29
N ALA A 122 -0.60 -14.72 -5.30
CA ALA A 122 -1.15 -13.67 -6.14
C ALA A 122 -2.44 -14.11 -6.86
N LEU A 123 -2.50 -15.37 -7.34
CA LEU A 123 -3.72 -15.94 -7.94
C LEU A 123 -4.88 -15.97 -6.94
N LYS A 124 -4.64 -16.38 -5.69
CA LYS A 124 -5.67 -16.38 -4.64
C LYS A 124 -6.21 -14.98 -4.35
N LEU A 125 -5.34 -13.97 -4.43
CA LEU A 125 -5.68 -12.56 -4.18
C LEU A 125 -6.34 -11.87 -5.39
N GLY A 126 -6.28 -12.48 -6.57
CA GLY A 126 -7.03 -12.05 -7.75
C GLY A 126 -6.20 -11.70 -8.98
N ALA A 127 -4.92 -12.06 -9.02
CA ALA A 127 -4.20 -12.10 -10.28
C ALA A 127 -4.92 -13.05 -11.26
N THR A 128 -4.98 -12.68 -12.53
CA THR A 128 -5.60 -13.49 -13.58
C THR A 128 -4.58 -14.34 -14.33
N THR A 129 -3.32 -13.92 -14.31
CA THR A 129 -2.22 -14.59 -15.01
C THR A 129 -0.92 -14.36 -14.24
N THR A 130 -0.12 -15.40 -14.10
CA THR A 130 1.19 -15.36 -13.44
C THR A 130 2.28 -15.73 -14.44
N ILE A 131 3.43 -15.06 -14.35
CA ILE A 131 4.62 -15.35 -15.14
C ILE A 131 5.78 -15.55 -14.18
N ASN A 132 6.39 -16.73 -14.19
CA ASN A 132 7.66 -16.94 -13.52
C ASN A 132 8.80 -16.47 -14.44
N VAL A 133 9.58 -15.50 -13.99
CA VAL A 133 10.62 -14.88 -14.85
C VAL A 133 11.87 -15.76 -15.03
N LYS A 134 11.95 -16.89 -14.33
CA LYS A 134 13.04 -17.86 -14.47
C LYS A 134 12.79 -18.89 -15.57
N ASP A 135 11.56 -18.98 -16.07
CA ASP A 135 11.15 -19.88 -17.17
C ASP A 135 11.40 -19.22 -18.54
#